data_AF-A0A225DVH0-F1
#
_entry.id   AF-A0A225DVH0-F1
#
_cell.length_a   1.000
_cell.length_b   1.000
_cell.length_c   1.000
_cell.angle_alpha   90.00
_cell.angle_beta   90.00
_cell.angle_gamma   90.00
#
_symmetry.space_group_name_H-M   'P 1'
#
loop_
_entity.id
_entity.type
_entity.pdbx_description
1 polymer ?
#
loop_
_entity_poly.entity_id
_entity_poly.type
_entity_poly.pdbx_seq_one_letter_code
_entity_poly.pdbx_strand_id
1 'polypeptide(L)' 'MTSNVVALACGIYQERAFDRMPILADALQDAGCDSDDILAHCRGDGPHVRGCWVVDLLLGKE' A
#
# COMPACT_ATOMS: atom_id res chain seq x y z
N MET A 1 -13.40 5.34 7.11
CA MET A 1 -12.14 6.13 7.03
C MET A 1 -11.20 5.54 5.97
N THR A 2 -11.66 5.41 4.73
CA THR A 2 -10.88 4.87 3.60
C THR A 2 -10.01 5.94 2.92
N SER A 3 -10.32 7.22 3.12
CA SER A 3 -9.60 8.35 2.53
C SER A 3 -8.12 8.41 2.92
N ASN A 4 -7.73 7.83 4.07
CA ASN A 4 -6.34 7.83 4.53
C ASN A 4 -5.48 6.82 3.76
N VAL A 5 -6.04 5.64 3.42
CA VAL A 5 -5.32 4.58 2.71
C VAL A 5 -4.96 5.02 1.28
N VAL A 6 -5.95 5.55 0.55
CA VAL A 6 -5.73 6.01 -0.85
C VAL A 6 -4.78 7.20 -0.90
N ALA A 7 -4.91 8.15 0.03
CA ALA A 7 -3.99 9.28 0.10
C ALA A 7 -2.55 8.83 0.40
N LEU A 8 -2.36 7.88 1.31
CA LEU A 8 -1.06 7.30 1.63
C LEU A 8 -0.46 6.56 0.43
N ALA A 9 -1.24 5.70 -0.24
CA ALA A 9 -0.80 5.00 -1.45
C ALA A 9 -0.41 5.98 -2.58
N CYS A 10 -1.16 7.07 -2.74
CA CYS A 10 -0.85 8.12 -3.71
C CYS A 10 0.50 8.80 -3.40
N GLY A 11 0.73 9.17 -2.14
CA GLY A 11 2.00 9.74 -1.68
C GLY A 11 3.18 8.80 -1.93
N ILE A 12 3.04 7.51 -1.57
CA ILE A 12 4.04 6.47 -1.83
C ILE A 12 4.38 6.40 -3.33
N TYR A 13 3.36 6.36 -4.20
CA TYR A 13 3.56 6.26 -5.65
C TYR A 13 4.22 7.51 -6.26
N GLN A 14 3.76 8.70 -5.87
CA GLN A 14 4.22 9.98 -6.43
C GLN A 14 5.65 10.28 -6.00
N GLU A 15 5.93 10.15 -4.71
CA GLU A 15 7.24 10.44 -4.09
C GLU A 15 8.24 9.30 -4.26
N ARG A 16 7.79 8.12 -4.69
CA ARG A 16 8.58 6.87 -4.67
C ARG A 16 9.04 6.49 -3.26
N ALA A 17 8.26 6.85 -2.24
CA ALA A 17 8.53 6.61 -0.83
C ALA A 17 8.11 5.18 -0.43
N PHE A 18 8.69 4.19 -1.13
CA PHE A 18 8.38 2.77 -0.97
C PHE A 18 8.83 2.18 0.37
N ASP A 19 9.68 2.88 1.09
CA ASP A 19 10.01 2.61 2.49
C ASP A 19 8.80 2.73 3.44
N ARG A 20 7.73 3.43 3.02
CA ARG A 20 6.50 3.60 3.80
C ARG A 20 5.48 2.47 3.61
N MET A 21 5.82 1.41 2.88
CA MET A 21 4.91 0.27 2.66
C MET A 21 4.45 -0.43 3.95
N PRO A 22 5.27 -0.59 5.01
CA PRO A 22 4.79 -1.10 6.28
C PRO A 22 3.70 -0.21 6.92
N ILE A 23 3.81 1.11 6.77
CA ILE A 23 2.79 2.07 7.26
C ILE A 23 1.49 1.90 6.47
N LEU A 24 1.58 1.62 5.17
CA LEU A 24 0.42 1.30 4.35
C LEU A 24 -0.26 0.00 4.80
N ALA A 25 0.52 -1.02 5.22
CA ALA A 25 -0.03 -2.26 5.76
C ALA A 25 -0.88 -2.01 7.00
N ASP A 26 -0.38 -1.19 7.93
CA ASP A 26 -1.09 -0.88 9.17
C ASP A 26 -2.35 -0.05 8.89
N ALA A 27 -2.26 0.94 7.99
CA ALA A 27 -3.42 1.71 7.56
C ALA A 27 -4.49 0.83 6.87
N LEU A 28 -4.09 -0.17 6.09
CA LEU A 28 -4.99 -1.14 5.47
C LEU A 28 -5.67 -2.00 6.53
N GLN A 29 -4.92 -2.52 7.49
CA GLN A 29 -5.45 -3.35 8.58
C GLN A 29 -6.45 -2.56 9.45
N ASP A 30 -6.12 -1.31 9.80
CA ASP A 30 -7.02 -0.40 10.53
C ASP A 30 -8.30 -0.07 9.73
N ALA A 31 -8.20 -0.06 8.40
CA ALA A 31 -9.35 0.10 7.51
C ALA A 31 -10.18 -1.18 7.34
N GLY A 32 -9.78 -2.29 7.97
CA GLY A 32 -10.48 -3.57 7.94
C GLY A 32 -10.01 -4.53 6.85
N CYS A 33 -8.85 -4.28 6.23
CA CYS A 33 -8.24 -5.25 5.31
C CYS A 33 -7.74 -6.48 6.09
N ASP A 34 -8.26 -7.65 5.73
CA ASP A 34 -7.95 -8.95 6.32
C ASP A 34 -7.22 -9.89 5.35
N SER A 35 -6.88 -9.42 4.16
CA SER A 35 -6.09 -10.19 3.19
C SER A 35 -4.64 -10.33 3.64
N ASP A 36 -4.26 -11.53 4.05
CA ASP A 36 -2.89 -11.85 4.46
C ASP A 36 -1.88 -11.58 3.34
N ASP A 37 -2.22 -11.85 2.07
CA ASP A 37 -1.32 -11.62 0.93
C ASP A 37 -0.99 -10.12 0.76
N ILE A 38 -1.99 -9.25 0.89
CA ILE A 38 -1.80 -7.79 0.82
C ILE A 38 -0.95 -7.31 1.99
N LEU A 39 -1.30 -7.72 3.21
CA LEU A 39 -0.61 -7.27 4.43
C LEU A 39 0.83 -7.80 4.48
N ALA A 40 1.07 -9.06 4.10
CA ALA A 40 2.39 -9.65 4.05
C ALA A 40 3.26 -9.01 2.97
N HIS A 41 2.72 -8.68 1.79
CA HIS A 41 3.46 -7.98 0.75
C HIS A 41 3.91 -6.59 1.22
N CYS A 42 3.02 -5.80 1.81
CA CYS A 42 3.33 -4.46 2.32
C CYS A 42 4.38 -4.47 3.45
N ARG A 43 4.39 -5.53 4.27
CA ARG A 43 5.36 -5.70 5.39
C ARG A 43 6.67 -6.36 4.97
N GLY A 44 6.69 -7.06 3.85
CA GLY A 44 7.88 -7.75 3.35
C GLY A 44 8.85 -6.83 2.60
N ASP A 45 10.10 -7.29 2.50
CA ASP A 45 11.18 -6.64 1.74
C ASP A 45 11.03 -6.77 0.20
N GLY A 46 9.84 -7.15 -0.27
CA GLY A 46 9.56 -7.34 -1.70
C GLY A 46 9.89 -6.09 -2.52
N PRO A 47 10.05 -6.23 -3.85
CA PRO A 47 10.41 -5.09 -4.69
C PRO A 47 9.25 -4.08 -4.71
N HIS A 48 9.36 -3.05 -3.89
CA HIS A 48 8.44 -1.93 -3.89
C HIS A 48 8.96 -0.86 -4.84
N VAL A 49 8.35 -0.80 -6.02
CA VAL A 49 8.67 0.14 -7.10
C VAL A 49 7.37 0.63 -7.76
N ARG A 50 7.46 1.55 -8.73
CA ARG A 50 6.29 1.85 -9.58
C ARG A 50 5.93 0.59 -10.36
N GLY A 51 4.69 0.12 -10.25
CA GLY A 51 4.31 -1.24 -10.63
C GLY A 51 4.08 -2.18 -9.44
N CYS A 52 4.24 -1.70 -8.19
CA CYS A 52 3.84 -2.45 -7.01
C CYS A 52 2.34 -2.72 -7.07
N TRP A 53 1.97 -4.00 -7.15
CA TRP A 53 0.60 -4.42 -7.39
C TRP A 53 -0.38 -3.93 -6.32
N VAL A 54 0.01 -3.90 -5.02
CA VAL A 54 -0.88 -3.37 -3.97
C VAL A 54 -1.14 -1.88 -4.17
N VAL A 55 -0.10 -1.10 -4.49
CA VAL A 55 -0.24 0.34 -4.71
C VAL A 55 -1.06 0.62 -5.97
N ASP A 56 -0.85 -0.15 -7.04
CA ASP A 56 -1.60 0.02 -8.28
C ASP A 56 -3.07 -0.40 -8.13
N LEU A 57 -3.37 -1.48 -7.40
CA LEU A 57 -4.73 -1.88 -6.99
C LEU A 57 -5.44 -0.76 -6.24
N LEU A 58 -4.78 -0.18 -5.21
CA LEU A 58 -5.36 0.91 -4.41
C LEU A 58 -5.57 2.21 -5.19
N LEU A 59 -4.84 2.40 -6.28
CA LEU A 59 -4.94 3.57 -7.15
C LEU A 59 -5.79 3.30 -8.41
N GLY A 60 -6.35 2.09 -8.57
CA GLY A 60 -7.18 1.71 -9.72
C GLY A 60 -6.41 1.72 -11.04
N LYS A 61 -5.17 1.24 -11.04
CA LYS A 61 -4.28 1.21 -12.22
C LYS A 61 -4.12 -0.18 -12.85
N GLU A 62 -4.90 -1.15 -12.38
CA GLU A 62 -5.02 -2.50 -12.96
C GLU A 62 -5.97 -2.55 -14.16
#